data_AF-A0A956D0K1-F1
#
_entry.id   AF-A0A956D0K1-F1
#
_cell.length_a   1.000
_cell.length_b   1.000
_cell.length_c   1.000
_cell.angle_alpha   90.00
_cell.angle_beta   90.00
_cell.angle_gamma   90.00
#
_symmetry.space_group_name_H-M   'P 1'
#
loop_
_entity.id
_entity.type
_entity.pdbx_description
1 polymer ?
#
loop_
_entity_poly.entity_id
_entity_poly.type
_entity_poly.pdbx_seq_one_letter_code
_entity_poly.pdbx_strand_id
1 'polypeptide(L)'
;FLAWVPWLLAMAAGAALGRRRRGMGAVLLLAWVAFLPNAPYVITDFLHLSVRSPVPLWYDVLLLGTASLTGLLAGAFSLRRVESALDGHVDPRVRFAGLALVILAAGFGIYLGRFERWNSWDLLIHPIALLRSLATGPSPRALVVTAACAGLLGVTYLGVRPGAGANAR
;
A
#
# COMPACT_ATOMS: atom_id res chain seq x y z
N PHE A 1 -9.34 -9.87 3.81
CA PHE A 1 -10.60 -9.26 3.31
C PHE A 1 -10.41 -7.82 2.81
N LEU A 2 -9.67 -6.93 3.50
CA LEU A 2 -9.37 -5.56 3.02
C LEU A 2 -8.33 -5.43 1.89
N ALA A 3 -7.54 -6.47 1.62
CA ALA A 3 -6.41 -6.42 0.66
C ALA A 3 -6.82 -6.12 -0.80
N TRP A 4 -8.09 -6.35 -1.17
CA TRP A 4 -8.60 -6.08 -2.52
C TRP A 4 -9.04 -4.61 -2.71
N VAL A 5 -9.27 -3.88 -1.61
CA VAL A 5 -9.78 -2.50 -1.64
C VAL A 5 -8.86 -1.56 -2.44
N PRO A 6 -7.52 -1.60 -2.27
CA PRO A 6 -6.63 -0.74 -3.07
C PRO A 6 -6.74 -1.02 -4.57
N TRP A 7 -6.84 -2.28 -4.97
CA TRP A 7 -6.96 -2.64 -6.38
C TRP A 7 -8.27 -2.14 -7.00
N LEU A 8 -9.40 -2.30 -6.29
CA LEU A 8 -10.70 -1.78 -6.72
C LEU A 8 -10.72 -0.26 -6.83
N LEU A 9 -10.13 0.46 -5.85
CA LEU A 9 -10.02 1.92 -5.88
C LEU A 9 -9.14 2.39 -7.05
N ALA A 10 -8.04 1.71 -7.34
CA ALA A 10 -7.19 2.02 -8.49
C ALA A 10 -7.94 1.87 -9.82
N MET A 11 -8.75 0.81 -9.97
CA MET A 11 -9.61 0.63 -11.15
C MET A 11 -10.65 1.75 -11.27
N ALA A 12 -11.34 2.07 -10.19
CA ALA A 12 -12.36 3.12 -10.17
C ALA A 12 -11.76 4.50 -10.50
N ALA A 13 -10.57 4.81 -9.96
CA ALA A 13 -9.84 6.03 -10.25
C ALA A 13 -9.48 6.14 -11.74
N GLY A 14 -8.93 5.07 -12.33
CA GLY A 14 -8.63 5.02 -13.77
C GLY A 14 -9.87 5.22 -14.64
N ALA A 15 -10.99 4.59 -14.29
CA ALA A 15 -12.26 4.76 -15.00
C ALA A 15 -12.87 6.16 -14.85
N ALA A 16 -12.67 6.84 -13.71
CA ALA A 16 -13.13 8.20 -13.50
C ALA A 16 -12.29 9.21 -14.31
N LEU A 17 -10.96 9.04 -14.31
CA LEU A 17 -10.03 9.86 -15.10
C LEU A 17 -10.29 9.71 -16.60
N GLY A 18 -10.49 8.48 -17.11
CA GLY A 18 -10.84 8.23 -18.51
C GLY A 18 -12.16 8.88 -18.95
N ARG A 19 -13.13 9.00 -18.04
CA ARG A 19 -14.39 9.73 -18.26
C ARG A 19 -14.28 11.25 -18.05
N ARG A 20 -13.06 11.80 -17.96
CA ARG A 20 -12.75 13.21 -17.66
C ARG A 20 -13.33 13.74 -16.34
N ARG A 21 -13.75 12.87 -15.40
CA ARG A 21 -14.26 13.26 -14.07
C ARG A 21 -13.11 13.45 -13.08
N ARG A 22 -12.27 14.45 -13.34
CA ARG A 22 -11.01 14.68 -12.60
C ARG A 22 -11.18 14.79 -11.08
N GLY A 23 -12.21 15.49 -10.61
CA GLY A 23 -12.50 15.62 -9.17
C GLY A 23 -12.78 14.28 -8.49
N MET A 24 -13.61 13.44 -9.09
CA MET A 24 -13.88 12.09 -8.56
C MET A 24 -12.66 11.17 -8.65
N GLY A 25 -11.86 11.31 -9.72
CA GLY A 25 -10.57 10.61 -9.84
C GLY A 25 -9.61 10.96 -8.70
N ALA A 26 -9.50 12.25 -8.34
CA ALA A 26 -8.65 12.70 -7.24
C ALA A 26 -9.11 12.13 -5.88
N VAL A 27 -10.42 12.16 -5.60
CA VAL A 27 -10.98 11.59 -4.36
C VAL A 27 -10.69 10.08 -4.27
N LEU A 28 -10.85 9.35 -5.37
CA LEU A 28 -10.58 7.91 -5.42
C LEU A 28 -9.08 7.59 -5.26
N LEU A 29 -8.19 8.45 -5.79
CA LEU A 29 -6.75 8.32 -5.58
C LEU A 29 -6.35 8.59 -4.13
N LEU A 30 -6.95 9.60 -3.49
CA LEU A 30 -6.71 9.89 -2.06
C LEU A 30 -7.17 8.71 -1.18
N ALA A 31 -8.37 8.18 -1.46
CA ALA A 31 -8.85 6.98 -0.79
C ALA A 31 -7.92 5.79 -1.05
N TRP A 32 -7.43 5.63 -2.29
CA TRP A 32 -6.50 4.57 -2.63
C TRP A 32 -5.20 4.65 -1.81
N VAL A 33 -4.59 5.83 -1.67
CA VAL A 33 -3.40 6.01 -0.83
C VAL A 33 -3.66 5.62 0.63
N ALA A 34 -4.81 5.99 1.19
CA ALA A 34 -5.16 5.65 2.57
C ALA A 34 -5.35 4.15 2.81
N PHE A 35 -5.81 3.41 1.79
CA PHE A 35 -6.04 1.96 1.89
C PHE A 35 -4.86 1.11 1.40
N LEU A 36 -3.92 1.67 0.63
CA LEU A 36 -2.76 0.96 0.11
C LEU A 36 -1.93 0.22 1.19
N PRO A 37 -1.68 0.78 2.39
CA PRO A 37 -0.94 0.07 3.45
C PRO A 37 -1.57 -1.29 3.81
N ASN A 38 -2.91 -1.40 3.73
CA ASN A 38 -3.64 -2.59 4.18
C ASN A 38 -3.37 -3.84 3.33
N ALA A 39 -2.90 -3.67 2.09
CA ALA A 39 -2.61 -4.80 1.21
C ALA A 39 -1.35 -5.58 1.67
N PRO A 40 -0.16 -4.95 1.83
CA PRO A 40 1.02 -5.61 2.40
C PRO A 40 0.99 -5.76 3.94
N TYR A 41 0.05 -5.13 4.65
CA TYR A 41 -0.04 -5.18 6.13
C TYR A 41 -0.06 -6.59 6.72
N VAL A 42 -0.65 -7.56 6.00
CA VAL A 42 -0.79 -8.97 6.41
C VAL A 42 0.57 -9.61 6.73
N ILE A 43 1.66 -9.14 6.11
CA ILE A 43 3.02 -9.60 6.39
C ILE A 43 3.40 -9.41 7.86
N THR A 44 2.87 -8.40 8.53
CA THR A 44 3.19 -8.13 9.94
C THR A 44 2.53 -9.11 10.89
N ASP A 45 1.52 -9.86 10.45
CA ASP A 45 0.82 -10.84 11.29
C ASP A 45 1.66 -12.07 11.60
N PHE A 46 2.74 -12.30 10.84
CA PHE A 46 3.79 -13.27 11.18
C PHE A 46 4.39 -13.02 12.58
N LEU A 47 4.38 -11.78 13.09
CA LEU A 47 4.88 -11.46 14.43
C LEU A 47 4.04 -12.10 15.56
N HIS A 48 2.84 -12.58 15.28
CA HIS A 48 1.97 -13.25 16.26
C HIS A 48 1.91 -14.78 16.09
N LEU A 49 2.71 -15.34 15.18
CA LEU A 49 2.80 -16.80 15.02
C LEU A 49 3.24 -17.43 16.34
N SER A 50 2.38 -18.29 16.85
CA SER A 50 2.56 -19.00 18.11
C SER A 50 1.97 -20.39 17.94
N VAL A 51 2.61 -21.41 18.52
CA VAL A 51 2.09 -22.78 18.49
C VAL A 51 0.80 -22.82 19.30
N ARG A 52 -0.33 -23.08 18.65
CA ARG A 52 -1.64 -23.19 19.29
C ARG A 52 -2.28 -24.53 18.95
N SER A 53 -2.32 -25.44 19.90
CA SER A 53 -3.10 -26.67 19.76
C SER A 53 -4.59 -26.32 19.58
N PRO A 54 -5.34 -26.90 18.63
CA PRO A 54 -5.01 -28.09 17.83
C PRO A 54 -4.43 -27.81 16.43
N VAL A 55 -4.20 -26.56 16.04
CA VAL A 55 -3.78 -26.20 14.68
C VAL A 55 -2.25 -26.33 14.54
N PRO A 56 -1.74 -27.10 13.57
CA PRO A 56 -0.31 -27.19 13.33
C PRO A 56 0.29 -25.86 12.83
N LEU A 57 1.46 -25.49 13.36
CA LEU A 57 2.13 -24.23 12.99
C LEU A 57 2.40 -24.08 11.47
N TRP A 58 2.69 -25.18 10.78
CA TRP A 58 2.93 -25.16 9.32
C TRP A 58 1.70 -24.70 8.54
N TYR A 59 0.49 -24.98 9.05
CA TYR A 59 -0.75 -24.53 8.43
C TYR A 59 -0.89 -23.01 8.52
N ASP A 60 -0.65 -22.44 9.70
CA ASP A 60 -0.69 -20.99 9.89
C ASP A 60 0.36 -20.26 9.04
N VAL A 61 1.56 -20.84 8.90
CA VAL A 61 2.61 -20.30 8.02
C VAL A 61 2.17 -20.31 6.56
N LEU A 62 1.58 -21.41 6.06
CA LEU A 62 1.08 -21.47 4.69
C LEU A 62 -0.08 -20.50 4.46
N LEU A 63 -1.02 -20.44 5.41
CA LEU A 63 -2.18 -19.55 5.34
C LEU A 63 -1.77 -18.08 5.33
N LEU A 64 -0.94 -17.66 6.30
CA LEU A 64 -0.46 -16.28 6.38
C LEU A 64 0.49 -15.94 5.23
N GLY A 65 1.33 -16.88 4.80
CA GLY A 65 2.26 -16.70 3.68
C GLY A 65 1.54 -16.47 2.36
N THR A 66 0.55 -17.31 2.06
CA THR A 66 -0.27 -17.13 0.85
C THR A 66 -1.06 -15.83 0.90
N ALA A 67 -1.72 -15.53 2.02
CA ALA A 67 -2.46 -14.27 2.20
C ALA A 67 -1.56 -13.03 2.07
N SER A 68 -0.37 -13.08 2.65
CA SER A 68 0.62 -12.00 2.60
C SER A 68 1.16 -11.78 1.19
N LEU A 69 1.48 -12.85 0.47
CA LEU A 69 1.94 -12.77 -0.91
C LEU A 69 0.84 -12.21 -1.83
N THR A 70 -0.40 -12.69 -1.67
CA THR A 70 -1.55 -12.15 -2.42
C THR A 70 -1.75 -10.67 -2.14
N GLY A 71 -1.68 -10.25 -0.87
CA GLY A 71 -1.78 -8.84 -0.49
C GLY A 71 -0.68 -7.97 -1.09
N LEU A 72 0.57 -8.43 -1.02
CA LEU A 72 1.73 -7.74 -1.59
C LEU A 72 1.61 -7.58 -3.12
N LEU A 73 1.24 -8.65 -3.83
CA LEU A 73 1.01 -8.63 -5.27
C LEU A 73 -0.18 -7.72 -5.65
N ALA A 74 -1.28 -7.77 -4.90
CA ALA A 74 -2.42 -6.89 -5.12
C ALA A 74 -2.04 -5.42 -4.96
N GLY A 75 -1.24 -5.08 -3.94
CA GLY A 75 -0.68 -3.75 -3.74
C GLY A 75 0.16 -3.30 -4.94
N ALA A 76 1.09 -4.15 -5.39
CA ALA A 76 1.95 -3.89 -6.55
C ALA A 76 1.17 -3.72 -7.87
N PHE A 77 0.17 -4.56 -8.13
CA PHE A 77 -0.70 -4.40 -9.31
C PHE A 77 -1.56 -3.13 -9.23
N SER A 78 -1.99 -2.73 -8.03
CA SER A 78 -2.71 -1.46 -7.85
C SER A 78 -1.82 -0.25 -8.19
N LEU A 79 -0.56 -0.25 -7.74
CA LEU A 79 0.44 0.77 -8.07
C LEU A 79 0.64 0.88 -9.58
N ARG A 80 0.80 -0.27 -10.25
CA ARG A 80 0.93 -0.32 -11.72
C ARG A 80 -0.30 0.24 -12.42
N ARG A 81 -1.50 -0.08 -11.92
CA ARG A 81 -2.74 0.43 -12.51
C ARG A 81 -2.85 1.95 -12.38
N VAL A 82 -2.44 2.50 -11.24
CA VAL A 82 -2.36 3.96 -11.01
C VAL A 82 -1.31 4.60 -11.89
N GLU A 83 -0.11 4.01 -12.00
CA GLU A 83 0.94 4.49 -12.91
C GLU A 83 0.39 4.64 -14.35
N SER A 84 -0.23 3.58 -14.87
CA SER A 84 -0.83 3.60 -16.22
C SER A 84 -2.03 4.54 -16.36
N ALA A 85 -2.78 4.81 -15.29
CA ALA A 85 -3.87 5.78 -15.31
C ALA A 85 -3.36 7.23 -15.36
N LEU A 86 -2.16 7.48 -14.83
CA LEU A 86 -1.50 8.78 -14.85
C LEU A 86 -0.65 9.00 -16.12
N ASP A 87 -0.42 7.96 -16.93
CA ASP A 87 0.23 8.08 -18.23
C ASP A 87 -0.51 9.08 -19.14
N GLY A 88 0.26 9.95 -19.80
CA GLY A 88 -0.24 11.02 -20.65
C GLY A 88 -0.91 12.20 -19.92
N HIS A 89 -1.11 12.11 -18.60
CA HIS A 89 -1.75 13.16 -17.78
C HIS A 89 -0.77 13.85 -16.83
N VAL A 90 0.29 13.16 -16.42
CA VAL A 90 1.30 13.64 -15.48
C VAL A 90 2.69 13.39 -16.06
N ASP A 91 3.61 14.35 -15.85
CA ASP A 91 5.00 14.22 -16.24
C ASP A 91 5.63 12.92 -15.67
N PRO A 92 6.44 12.19 -16.44
CA PRO A 92 7.03 10.92 -16.00
C PRO A 92 7.86 11.02 -14.71
N ARG A 93 8.60 12.12 -14.50
CA ARG A 93 9.42 12.32 -13.29
C ARG A 93 8.54 12.58 -12.09
N VAL A 94 7.51 13.42 -12.24
CA VAL A 94 6.54 13.71 -11.18
C VAL A 94 5.76 12.45 -10.79
N ARG A 95 5.33 11.66 -11.77
CA ARG A 95 4.66 10.38 -11.52
C ARG A 95 5.57 9.40 -10.77
N PHE A 96 6.82 9.25 -11.20
CA PHE A 96 7.78 8.37 -10.53
C PHE A 96 8.03 8.81 -9.08
N ALA A 97 8.29 10.09 -8.85
CA ALA A 97 8.49 10.64 -7.51
C ALA A 97 7.23 10.46 -6.64
N GLY A 98 6.04 10.69 -7.19
CA GLY A 98 4.77 10.48 -6.50
C GLY A 98 4.55 9.02 -6.10
N LEU A 99 4.83 8.07 -6.98
CA LEU A 99 4.74 6.64 -6.67
C LEU A 99 5.75 6.23 -5.60
N ALA A 100 7.00 6.72 -5.66
CA ALA A 100 8.00 6.47 -4.63
C ALA A 100 7.54 7.00 -3.26
N LEU A 101 6.99 8.22 -3.22
CA LEU A 101 6.44 8.80 -2.00
C LEU A 101 5.26 7.99 -1.47
N VAL A 102 4.35 7.53 -2.33
CA VAL A 102 3.21 6.69 -1.93
C VAL A 102 3.68 5.34 -1.38
N ILE A 103 4.71 4.73 -1.94
CA ILE A 103 5.30 3.48 -1.42
C ILE A 103 5.89 3.70 -0.02
N LEU A 104 6.61 4.81 0.19
CA LEU A 104 7.13 5.17 1.51
C LEU A 104 5.99 5.43 2.51
N ALA A 105 4.97 6.18 2.10
CA ALA A 105 3.78 6.44 2.92
C ALA A 105 3.04 5.14 3.26
N ALA A 106 2.98 4.17 2.35
CA ALA A 106 2.41 2.86 2.61
C ALA A 106 3.20 2.08 3.66
N GLY A 107 4.54 2.06 3.57
CA GLY A 107 5.41 1.48 4.59
C GLY A 107 5.21 2.11 5.96
N PHE A 108 5.07 3.44 6.01
CA PHE A 108 4.82 4.16 7.25
C PHE A 108 3.41 3.88 7.82
N GLY A 109 2.40 3.80 6.95
CA GLY A 109 1.04 3.42 7.35
C GLY A 109 0.97 2.03 7.97
N ILE A 110 1.77 1.08 7.52
CA ILE A 110 1.87 -0.25 8.15
C ILE A 110 2.45 -0.14 9.56
N TYR A 111 3.50 0.67 9.76
CA TYR A 111 4.04 0.93 11.10
C TYR A 111 2.96 1.51 12.02
N LEU A 112 2.25 2.54 11.55
CA LEU A 112 1.20 3.20 12.32
C LEU A 112 0.06 2.23 12.70
N GLY A 113 -0.40 1.40 11.77
CA GLY A 113 -1.43 0.41 12.07
C GLY A 113 -0.96 -0.68 13.02
N ARG A 114 0.30 -1.11 12.89
CA ARG A 114 0.79 -2.28 13.62
C ARG A 114 1.26 -1.97 15.03
N PHE A 115 1.97 -0.86 15.19
CA PHE A 115 2.62 -0.52 16.46
C PHE A 115 1.85 0.55 17.22
N GLU A 116 1.34 1.55 16.50
CA GLU A 116 0.61 2.67 17.10
C GLU A 116 -0.93 2.44 17.07
N ARG A 117 -1.39 1.33 16.46
CA ARG A 117 -2.79 0.89 16.35
C ARG A 117 -3.72 1.90 15.65
N TRP A 118 -3.18 2.78 14.82
CA TRP A 118 -3.96 3.71 13.98
C TRP A 118 -4.46 3.02 12.71
N ASN A 119 -5.76 3.01 12.50
CA ASN A 119 -6.39 2.49 11.29
C ASN A 119 -6.54 3.58 10.21
N SER A 120 -6.76 3.17 8.96
CA SER A 120 -7.04 4.09 7.85
C SER A 120 -8.23 5.02 8.11
N TRP A 121 -9.18 4.63 8.96
CA TRP A 121 -10.36 5.42 9.34
C TRP A 121 -10.07 6.47 10.43
N ASP A 122 -9.07 6.24 11.28
CA ASP A 122 -8.69 7.21 12.32
C ASP A 122 -8.09 8.48 11.71
N LEU A 123 -7.52 8.38 10.51
CA LEU A 123 -7.05 9.52 9.72
C LEU A 123 -8.18 10.50 9.37
N LEU A 124 -9.41 9.99 9.21
CA LEU A 124 -10.60 10.76 8.86
C LEU A 124 -11.33 11.29 10.10
N ILE A 125 -11.31 10.53 11.20
CA ILE A 125 -12.09 10.82 12.40
C ILE A 125 -11.28 11.66 13.39
N HIS A 126 -9.96 11.45 13.50
CA HIS A 126 -9.09 12.08 14.49
C HIS A 126 -7.74 12.59 13.93
N PRO A 127 -7.74 13.46 12.89
CA PRO A 127 -6.51 13.91 12.23
C PRO A 127 -5.56 14.68 13.16
N ILE A 128 -6.08 15.48 14.10
CA ILE A 128 -5.26 16.29 15.03
C ILE A 128 -4.54 15.41 16.05
N ALA A 129 -5.18 14.34 16.53
CA ALA A 129 -4.58 13.42 17.48
C ALA A 129 -3.41 12.65 16.85
N LEU A 130 -3.57 12.23 15.59
CA LEU A 130 -2.51 11.62 14.81
C LEU A 130 -1.34 12.57 14.57
N LEU A 131 -1.60 13.83 14.20
CA LEU A 131 -0.52 14.82 13.99
C LEU A 131 0.26 15.09 15.29
N ARG A 132 -0.41 15.10 16.44
CA ARG A 132 0.26 15.22 17.75
C ARG A 132 1.12 14.01 18.10
N SER A 133 0.68 12.79 17.79
CA SER A 133 1.52 11.59 18.02
C SER A 133 2.75 11.56 17.11
N LEU A 134 2.71 12.26 15.98
CA LEU A 134 3.84 12.40 15.05
C LEU A 134 4.80 13.54 15.40
N ALA A 135 4.38 14.49 16.26
CA ALA A 135 5.14 15.70 16.58
C ALA A 135 6.46 15.40 17.31
N THR A 136 6.58 14.24 17.96
CA THR A 136 7.82 13.79 18.61
C THR A 136 8.83 13.19 17.64
N GLY A 137 8.49 13.09 16.35
CA GLY A 137 9.32 12.47 15.32
C GLY A 137 9.23 10.94 15.27
N PRO A 138 9.61 10.31 14.14
CA PRO A 138 9.56 8.87 13.99
C PRO A 138 10.65 8.19 14.83
N SER A 139 10.26 7.17 15.61
CA SER A 139 11.21 6.34 16.34
C SER A 139 12.16 5.59 15.37
N PRO A 140 13.36 5.17 15.80
CA PRO A 140 14.25 4.35 14.97
C PRO A 140 13.55 3.08 14.43
N ARG A 141 12.68 2.49 15.25
CA ARG A 141 11.85 1.35 14.85
C ARG A 141 10.89 1.72 13.71
N ALA A 142 10.27 2.89 13.77
CA ALA A 142 9.39 3.38 12.72
C ALA A 142 10.12 3.49 11.39
N LEU A 143 11.35 4.02 11.39
CA LEU A 143 12.18 4.14 10.19
C LEU A 143 12.52 2.77 9.60
N VAL A 144 12.97 1.83 10.43
CA VAL A 144 13.35 0.48 9.99
C VAL A 144 12.16 -0.27 9.40
N VAL A 145 11.01 -0.28 10.09
CA VAL A 145 9.79 -0.95 9.59
C VAL A 145 9.30 -0.30 8.30
N THR A 146 9.29 1.02 8.25
CA THR A 146 8.88 1.78 7.06
C THR A 146 9.77 1.44 5.87
N ALA A 147 11.10 1.49 6.06
CA ALA A 147 12.05 1.17 5.00
C ALA A 147 11.92 -0.28 4.53
N ALA A 148 11.76 -1.24 5.45
CA ALA A 148 11.60 -2.66 5.11
C ALA A 148 10.32 -2.92 4.32
N CYS A 149 9.17 -2.42 4.79
CA CYS A 149 7.89 -2.63 4.12
C CYS A 149 7.80 -1.87 2.79
N ALA A 150 8.28 -0.62 2.75
CA ALA A 150 8.34 0.16 1.52
C ALA A 150 9.29 -0.48 0.51
N GLY A 151 10.46 -0.97 0.96
CA GLY A 151 11.41 -1.70 0.14
C GLY A 151 10.79 -2.96 -0.46
N LEU A 152 10.11 -3.77 0.35
CA LEU A 152 9.44 -4.99 -0.12
C LEU A 152 8.33 -4.69 -1.13
N LEU A 153 7.48 -3.70 -0.87
CA LEU A 153 6.45 -3.27 -1.81
C LEU A 153 7.06 -2.69 -3.09
N GLY A 154 8.12 -1.90 -2.97
CA GLY A 154 8.82 -1.28 -4.08
C GLY A 154 9.50 -2.30 -4.99
N VAL A 155 10.22 -3.27 -4.43
CA VAL A 155 10.83 -4.38 -5.18
C VAL A 155 9.75 -5.19 -5.91
N THR A 156 8.66 -5.53 -5.21
CA THR A 156 7.54 -6.24 -5.84
C THR A 156 6.92 -5.43 -6.98
N TYR A 157 6.72 -4.13 -6.78
CA TYR A 157 6.21 -3.22 -7.80
C TYR A 157 7.13 -3.17 -9.03
N LEU A 158 8.44 -3.02 -8.83
CA LEU A 158 9.40 -3.03 -9.93
C LEU A 158 9.40 -4.36 -10.69
N GLY A 159 9.19 -5.49 -10.00
CA GLY A 159 9.06 -6.81 -10.62
C GLY A 159 7.82 -6.96 -11.51
N VAL A 160 6.69 -6.30 -11.19
CA VAL A 160 5.46 -6.35 -11.99
C VAL A 160 5.33 -5.22 -13.01
N ARG A 161 6.22 -4.22 -12.95
CA ARG A 161 6.26 -3.08 -13.87
C ARG A 161 6.74 -3.58 -15.24
N PRO A 162 6.07 -3.23 -16.35
CA PRO A 162 6.52 -3.64 -17.68
C PRO A 162 7.91 -3.08 -17.93
N GLY A 163 8.83 -3.89 -18.46
CA GLY A 163 10.14 -3.41 -18.88
C GLY A 163 9.98 -2.32 -19.95
N ALA A 164 10.85 -1.30 -19.90
CA ALA A 164 10.81 -0.14 -20.80
C ALA A 164 10.83 -0.49 -22.31
N GLY A 165 11.16 -1.73 -22.69
CA GLY A 165 11.14 -2.23 -24.07
C GLY A 165 9.87 -2.94 -24.53
N ALA A 166 8.86 -3.13 -23.68
CA ALA A 166 7.64 -3.89 -24.03
C ALA A 166 6.54 -3.07 -24.72
N ASN A 167 6.61 -1.73 -24.67
CA ASN A 167 5.63 -0.81 -25.28
C ASN A 167 6.02 -0.31 -26.68
N ALA A 168 7.07 -0.88 -27.30
CA ALA A 168 7.55 -0.49 -28.62
C ALA A 168 7.14 -1.46 -29.74
N ARG A 169 6.08 -2.26 -29.55
CA ARG A 169 5.52 -3.14 -30.58
C ARG A 169 4.03 -2.94 -30.74
#